data_AF-A0A9X2WGS4-F1
#
_entry.id   AF-A0A9X2WGS4-F1
#
_cell.length_a   1.000
_cell.length_b   1.000
_cell.length_c   1.000
_cell.angle_alpha   90.00
_cell.angle_beta   90.00
_cell.angle_gamma   90.00
#
_symmetry.space_group_name_H-M   'P 1'
#
loop_
_entity.id
_entity.type
_entity.pdbx_description
1 polymer ?
#
loop_
_entity_poly.entity_id
_entity_poly.type
_entity_poly.pdbx_seq_one_letter_code
_entity_poly.pdbx_strand_id
1 'polypeptide(L)'
;MNRSLFIFLLFLGGCGSGNEPPKGYIEACYGGDWNEKLVGKTPAYSAVIDVQKDQWPKLKVVLEKLAFDNNLEYFDSSEESKNLSMLYISACSNKGLWVHFDKRVWSFEGSDPHSPLPLIASVYIYDNEEIWKSIPEALDGLLKLNWPSAVNTNHSYESSLKNSLL
;
A
#
# COMPACT_ATOMS: atom_id res chain seq x y z
N MET A 1 -19.71 19.69 56.25
CA MET A 1 -18.50 19.17 55.57
C MET A 1 -18.86 18.88 54.14
N ASN A 2 -18.51 19.80 53.23
CA ASN A 2 -18.93 19.79 51.84
C ASN A 2 -18.16 18.73 51.05
N ARG A 3 -18.90 17.78 50.47
CA ARG A 3 -18.42 16.85 49.45
C ARG A 3 -18.39 17.59 48.12
N SER A 4 -17.26 18.20 47.78
CA SER A 4 -17.02 18.71 46.43
C SER A 4 -16.77 17.53 45.48
N LEU A 5 -17.81 17.19 44.72
CA LEU A 5 -17.77 16.24 43.63
C LEU A 5 -16.96 16.87 42.48
N PHE A 6 -15.66 16.56 42.40
CA PHE A 6 -14.83 16.95 41.27
C PHE A 6 -15.25 16.12 40.04
N ILE A 7 -15.98 16.77 39.13
CA ILE A 7 -16.33 16.24 37.81
C ILE A 7 -15.03 16.17 36.99
N PHE A 8 -14.50 14.96 36.85
CA PHE A 8 -13.47 14.63 35.87
C PHE A 8 -14.11 14.67 34.47
N LEU A 9 -14.04 15.83 33.81
CA LEU A 9 -14.28 15.97 32.38
C LEU A 9 -13.15 15.26 31.63
N LEU A 10 -13.36 13.98 31.34
CA LEU A 10 -12.57 13.21 30.37
C LEU A 10 -12.78 13.85 28.99
N PHE A 11 -11.88 14.75 28.61
CA PHE A 11 -11.68 15.12 27.23
C PHE A 11 -11.22 13.87 26.49
N LEU A 12 -12.17 13.16 25.86
CA LEU A 12 -11.90 12.23 24.79
C LEU A 12 -11.24 13.04 23.68
N GLY A 13 -9.90 13.04 23.68
CA GLY A 13 -9.13 13.45 22.52
C GLY A 13 -9.55 12.54 21.38
N GLY A 14 -10.46 13.01 20.53
CA GLY A 14 -10.75 12.37 19.27
C GLY A 14 -9.46 12.36 18.49
N CYS A 15 -8.82 11.19 18.39
CA CYS A 15 -7.97 10.90 17.24
C CYS A 15 -8.85 11.23 16.03
N GLY A 16 -8.46 12.26 15.26
CA GLY A 16 -9.13 12.52 13.99
C GLY A 16 -9.22 11.21 13.22
N SER A 17 -10.37 10.96 12.57
CA SER A 17 -10.44 9.85 11.64
C SER A 17 -9.24 9.99 10.70
N GLY A 18 -8.37 8.98 10.67
CA GLY A 18 -7.37 8.89 9.61
C GLY A 18 -8.06 8.99 8.25
N ASN A 19 -7.30 9.27 7.19
CA ASN A 19 -7.86 9.37 5.84
C ASN A 19 -8.80 8.19 5.56
N GLU A 20 -10.07 8.50 5.29
CA GLU A 20 -11.06 7.49 4.95
C GLU A 20 -10.66 6.82 3.63
N PRO A 21 -10.84 5.50 3.50
CA PRO A 21 -10.56 4.81 2.25
C PRO A 21 -11.45 5.37 1.12
N PRO A 22 -11.02 5.26 -0.16
CA PRO A 22 -11.84 5.65 -1.29
C PRO A 22 -13.22 5.00 -1.25
N LYS A 23 -14.23 5.72 -1.74
CA LYS A 23 -15.60 5.19 -1.80
C LYS A 23 -15.63 3.85 -2.54
N GLY A 24 -16.22 2.84 -1.90
CA GLY A 24 -16.37 1.49 -2.46
C GLY A 24 -15.17 0.56 -2.23
N TYR A 25 -14.02 1.08 -1.78
CA TYR A 25 -12.80 0.29 -1.57
C TYR A 25 -12.99 -0.92 -0.65
N ILE A 26 -13.65 -0.73 0.48
CA ILE A 26 -13.84 -1.80 1.47
C ILE A 26 -14.73 -2.92 0.94
N GLU A 27 -15.81 -2.56 0.24
CA GLU A 27 -16.72 -3.53 -0.37
C GLU A 27 -16.04 -4.27 -1.52
N ALA A 28 -15.41 -3.52 -2.43
CA ALA A 28 -14.74 -4.06 -3.61
C ALA A 28 -13.57 -4.98 -3.27
N CYS A 29 -12.78 -4.64 -2.24
CA CYS A 29 -11.56 -5.38 -1.91
C CYS A 29 -11.74 -6.41 -0.81
N TYR A 30 -12.76 -6.30 0.05
CA TYR A 30 -12.88 -7.16 1.24
C TYR A 30 -14.29 -7.71 1.46
N GLY A 31 -15.28 -7.35 0.62
CA GLY A 31 -16.67 -7.73 0.83
C GLY A 31 -17.26 -7.16 2.13
N GLY A 32 -16.73 -6.02 2.59
CA GLY A 32 -17.25 -5.30 3.76
C GLY A 32 -16.43 -5.41 5.05
N ASP A 33 -15.56 -6.43 5.20
CA ASP A 33 -14.76 -6.60 6.44
C ASP A 33 -13.27 -6.79 6.16
N TRP A 34 -12.49 -5.71 6.27
CA TRP A 34 -11.04 -5.76 6.12
C TRP A 34 -10.35 -6.58 7.23
N ASN A 35 -10.83 -6.48 8.47
CA ASN A 35 -10.18 -7.09 9.63
C ASN A 35 -10.22 -8.62 9.52
N GLU A 36 -11.38 -9.16 9.16
CA GLU A 36 -11.55 -10.61 8.99
C GLU A 36 -10.64 -11.16 7.87
N LYS A 37 -10.45 -10.39 6.79
CA LYS A 37 -9.81 -10.88 5.56
C LYS A 37 -8.30 -10.75 5.56
N LEU A 38 -7.74 -9.64 6.04
CA LEU A 38 -6.31 -9.33 5.87
C LEU A 38 -5.48 -9.30 7.16
N VAL A 39 -6.08 -9.08 8.33
CA VAL A 39 -5.29 -8.94 9.56
C VAL A 39 -4.57 -10.27 9.87
N GLY A 40 -3.25 -10.17 10.06
CA GLY A 40 -2.40 -11.33 10.36
C GLY A 40 -2.08 -12.23 9.15
N LYS A 41 -2.57 -11.92 7.95
CA LYS A 41 -2.20 -12.66 6.73
C LYS A 41 -0.79 -12.29 6.30
N THR A 42 -0.05 -13.28 5.81
CA THR A 42 1.23 -13.07 5.13
C THR A 42 0.95 -12.91 3.63
N PRO A 43 1.63 -11.99 2.92
CA PRO A 43 1.46 -11.87 1.48
C PRO A 43 1.91 -13.15 0.76
N ALA A 44 1.19 -13.53 -0.29
CA ALA A 44 1.59 -14.59 -1.21
C ALA A 44 2.79 -14.17 -2.10
N TYR A 45 2.99 -12.86 -2.25
CA TYR A 45 4.15 -12.27 -2.90
C TYR A 45 4.45 -10.90 -2.30
N SER A 46 5.73 -10.58 -2.14
CA SER A 46 6.17 -9.23 -1.82
C SER A 46 7.52 -8.95 -2.46
N ALA A 47 7.68 -7.76 -3.02
CA ALA A 47 8.93 -7.30 -3.59
C ALA A 47 9.20 -5.84 -3.23
N VAL A 48 10.47 -5.53 -3.00
CA VAL A 48 10.97 -4.17 -2.96
C VAL A 48 11.29 -3.72 -4.38
N ILE A 49 10.87 -2.51 -4.75
CA ILE A 49 11.13 -1.92 -6.06
C ILE A 49 11.95 -0.63 -5.86
N ASP A 50 13.26 -0.68 -6.15
CA ASP A 50 14.16 0.46 -6.02
C ASP A 50 14.11 1.36 -7.25
N VAL A 51 13.05 2.17 -7.33
CA VAL A 51 12.85 3.16 -8.41
C VAL A 51 12.58 4.55 -7.87
N GLN A 52 12.95 5.54 -8.66
CA GLN A 52 12.75 6.95 -8.37
C GLN A 52 11.27 7.37 -8.52
N LYS A 53 10.92 8.51 -7.93
CA LYS A 53 9.54 9.04 -7.93
C LYS A 53 9.00 9.33 -9.34
N ASP A 54 9.86 9.75 -10.27
CA ASP A 54 9.51 9.95 -11.68
C ASP A 54 9.03 8.65 -12.38
N GLN A 55 9.34 7.48 -11.82
CA GLN A 55 8.88 6.18 -12.32
C GLN A 55 7.51 5.76 -11.74
N TRP A 56 7.00 6.44 -10.72
CA TRP A 56 5.72 6.08 -10.09
C TRP A 56 4.53 6.08 -11.07
N PRO A 57 4.39 7.03 -12.03
CA PRO A 57 3.34 6.95 -13.03
C PRO A 57 3.38 5.66 -13.85
N LYS A 58 4.57 5.13 -14.14
CA LYS A 58 4.71 3.86 -14.85
C LYS A 58 4.27 2.67 -14.01
N LEU A 59 4.54 2.69 -12.69
CA LEU A 59 4.02 1.68 -11.76
C LEU A 59 2.49 1.68 -11.70
N LYS A 60 1.86 2.86 -11.72
CA LYS A 60 0.40 3.00 -11.79
C LYS A 60 -0.16 2.30 -13.02
N VAL A 61 0.42 2.57 -14.19
CA VAL A 61 0.02 1.94 -15.45
C VAL A 61 0.20 0.41 -15.41
N VAL A 62 1.28 -0.09 -14.80
CA VAL A 62 1.49 -1.54 -14.64
C VAL A 62 0.37 -2.17 -13.82
N LEU A 63 0.01 -1.58 -12.68
CA LEU A 63 -1.03 -2.14 -11.81
C LEU A 63 -2.43 -1.97 -12.40
N GLU A 64 -2.72 -0.81 -13.02
CA GLU A 64 -3.98 -0.56 -13.73
C GLU A 64 -4.17 -1.55 -14.88
N LYS A 65 -3.12 -1.85 -15.64
CA LYS A 65 -3.17 -2.87 -16.69
C LYS A 65 -3.40 -4.28 -16.12
N LEU A 66 -2.68 -4.65 -15.05
CA LEU A 66 -2.90 -5.93 -14.37
C LEU A 66 -4.36 -6.03 -13.87
N ALA A 67 -4.91 -4.94 -13.34
CA ALA A 67 -6.29 -4.88 -12.90
C ALA A 67 -7.27 -5.10 -14.05
N PHE A 68 -7.09 -4.36 -15.15
CA PHE A 68 -7.92 -4.49 -16.34
C PHE A 68 -7.88 -5.91 -16.93
N ASP A 69 -6.68 -6.46 -17.13
CA ASP A 69 -6.50 -7.79 -17.75
C ASP A 69 -7.11 -8.92 -16.89
N ASN A 70 -7.29 -8.70 -15.58
CA ASN A 70 -7.83 -9.68 -14.63
C ASN A 70 -9.21 -9.31 -14.06
N ASN A 71 -9.87 -8.28 -14.61
CA ASN A 71 -11.17 -7.79 -14.15
C ASN A 71 -11.20 -7.50 -12.63
N LEU A 72 -10.19 -6.77 -12.15
CA LEU A 72 -10.06 -6.29 -10.79
C LEU A 72 -10.47 -4.83 -10.69
N GLU A 73 -10.94 -4.43 -9.51
CA GLU A 73 -11.20 -3.02 -9.19
C GLU A 73 -9.88 -2.32 -8.87
N TYR A 74 -9.63 -1.18 -9.53
CA TYR A 74 -8.42 -0.38 -9.34
C TYR A 74 -8.71 0.87 -8.52
N PHE A 75 -7.85 1.15 -7.54
CA PHE A 75 -7.93 2.35 -6.70
C PHE A 75 -6.58 3.04 -6.64
N ASP A 76 -6.59 4.35 -6.86
CA ASP A 76 -5.44 5.24 -6.68
C ASP A 76 -5.75 6.26 -5.58
N SER A 77 -5.14 6.06 -4.41
CA SER A 77 -5.20 6.98 -3.28
C SER A 77 -3.86 7.69 -3.08
N SER A 78 -3.04 7.80 -4.12
CA SER A 78 -1.77 8.51 -4.06
C SER A 78 -1.99 9.99 -3.74
N GLU A 79 -1.12 10.58 -2.94
CA GLU A 79 -1.22 11.97 -2.51
C GLU A 79 0.08 12.72 -2.79
N GLU A 80 -0.04 14.00 -3.16
CA GLU A 80 1.09 14.91 -3.31
C GLU A 80 0.78 16.21 -2.57
N SER A 81 1.67 16.58 -1.65
CA SER A 81 1.60 17.81 -0.87
C SER A 81 3.01 18.35 -0.62
N LYS A 82 3.11 19.51 0.04
CA LYS A 82 4.41 20.09 0.42
C LYS A 82 5.26 19.17 1.31
N ASN A 83 4.60 18.32 2.11
CA ASN A 83 5.27 17.53 3.16
C ASN A 83 5.22 16.02 2.89
N LEU A 84 4.48 15.58 1.87
CA LEU A 84 4.25 14.17 1.59
C LEU A 84 4.11 13.95 0.08
N SER A 85 4.91 13.01 -0.42
CA SER A 85 4.67 12.34 -1.68
C SER A 85 4.37 10.87 -1.37
N MET A 86 3.16 10.43 -1.69
CA MET A 86 2.68 9.08 -1.41
C MET A 86 2.24 8.40 -2.70
N LEU A 87 2.81 7.23 -2.98
CA LEU A 87 2.24 6.26 -3.90
C LEU A 87 1.42 5.28 -3.07
N TYR A 88 0.11 5.22 -3.30
CA TYR A 88 -0.75 4.23 -2.67
C TYR A 88 -1.80 3.79 -3.67
N ILE A 89 -1.51 2.70 -4.37
CA ILE A 89 -2.37 2.15 -5.41
C ILE A 89 -2.67 0.69 -5.14
N SER A 90 -3.84 0.24 -5.56
CA SER A 90 -4.26 -1.15 -5.36
C SER A 90 -5.15 -1.66 -6.48
N ALA A 91 -5.11 -2.97 -6.68
CA ALA A 91 -6.01 -3.72 -7.54
C ALA A 91 -6.57 -4.90 -6.74
N CYS A 92 -7.88 -5.10 -6.75
CA CYS A 92 -8.50 -6.07 -5.84
C CYS A 92 -9.77 -6.72 -6.37
N SER A 93 -10.17 -7.79 -5.70
CA SER A 93 -11.46 -8.44 -5.89
C SER A 93 -11.97 -8.96 -4.56
N ASN A 94 -13.26 -8.72 -4.29
CA ASN A 94 -13.95 -9.21 -3.10
C ASN A 94 -13.95 -10.75 -3.00
N LYS A 95 -13.61 -11.44 -4.08
CA LYS A 95 -13.39 -12.88 -4.16
C LYS A 95 -12.01 -13.34 -3.66
N GLY A 96 -11.25 -12.53 -2.92
CA GLY A 96 -10.07 -13.05 -2.23
C GLY A 96 -8.71 -12.48 -2.63
N LEU A 97 -8.66 -11.39 -3.39
CA LEU A 97 -7.40 -10.85 -3.90
C LEU A 97 -7.22 -9.38 -3.55
N TRP A 98 -6.05 -9.03 -3.04
CA TRP A 98 -5.63 -7.65 -2.87
C TRP A 98 -4.16 -7.47 -3.25
N VAL A 99 -3.91 -6.69 -4.30
CA VAL A 99 -2.58 -6.29 -4.76
C VAL A 99 -2.41 -4.81 -4.43
N HIS A 100 -1.29 -4.40 -3.85
CA HIS A 100 -1.05 -2.98 -3.59
C HIS A 100 0.43 -2.61 -3.68
N PHE A 101 0.68 -1.37 -4.11
CA PHE A 101 1.99 -0.73 -4.05
C PHE A 101 1.95 0.46 -3.09
N ASP A 102 2.90 0.53 -2.17
CA ASP A 102 3.00 1.60 -1.16
C ASP A 102 4.42 2.18 -1.12
N LYS A 103 4.51 3.52 -1.12
CA LYS A 103 5.71 4.30 -0.82
C LYS A 103 5.31 5.65 -0.27
N ARG A 104 6.03 6.11 0.76
CA ARG A 104 5.86 7.44 1.34
C ARG A 104 7.20 8.14 1.46
N VAL A 105 7.28 9.37 0.94
CA VAL A 105 8.42 10.26 1.07
C VAL A 105 7.95 11.51 1.80
N TRP A 106 8.49 11.74 2.98
CA TRP A 106 8.18 12.89 3.82
C TRP A 106 9.19 14.00 3.58
N SER A 107 8.71 15.22 3.46
CA SER A 107 9.55 16.41 3.36
C SER A 107 9.27 17.32 4.55
N PHE A 108 10.32 17.77 5.23
CA PHE A 108 10.21 18.76 6.30
C PHE A 108 11.07 19.98 5.94
N GLU A 109 10.58 21.16 6.25
CA GLU A 109 11.31 22.40 5.95
C GLU A 109 12.68 22.39 6.64
N GLY A 110 13.75 22.62 5.87
CA GLY A 110 15.12 22.62 6.38
C GLY A 110 15.75 21.24 6.57
N SER A 111 15.12 20.16 6.11
CA SER A 111 15.72 18.81 6.10
C SER A 111 15.65 18.16 4.72
N ASP A 112 16.52 17.18 4.51
CA ASP A 112 16.42 16.30 3.35
C ASP A 112 15.11 15.47 3.42
N PRO A 113 14.53 15.09 2.27
CA PRO A 113 13.41 14.15 2.23
C PRO A 113 13.73 12.84 2.94
N HIS A 114 12.76 12.29 3.64
CA HIS A 114 12.91 11.06 4.42
C HIS A 114 11.87 10.02 4.00
N SER A 115 12.32 8.80 3.70
CA SER A 115 11.45 7.66 3.41
C SER A 115 11.84 6.46 4.27
N PRO A 116 11.12 6.18 5.37
CA PRO A 116 11.51 5.13 6.31
C PRO A 116 11.29 3.72 5.76
N LEU A 117 10.48 3.57 4.71
CA LEU A 117 10.14 2.29 4.10
C LEU A 117 10.48 2.29 2.59
N PRO A 118 10.97 1.16 2.05
CA PRO A 118 11.13 1.01 0.61
C PRO A 118 9.76 1.03 -0.09
N LEU A 119 9.77 1.16 -1.42
CA LEU A 119 8.56 0.96 -2.20
C LEU A 119 8.30 -0.54 -2.23
N ILE A 120 7.14 -0.96 -1.73
CA ILE A 120 6.78 -2.37 -1.62
C ILE A 120 5.60 -2.64 -2.55
N ALA A 121 5.72 -3.67 -3.39
CA ALA A 121 4.60 -4.31 -4.04
C ALA A 121 4.24 -5.58 -3.26
N SER A 122 2.97 -5.78 -2.94
CA SER A 122 2.50 -6.99 -2.25
C SER A 122 1.23 -7.55 -2.87
N VAL A 123 1.10 -8.87 -2.83
CA VAL A 123 -0.10 -9.62 -3.21
C VAL A 123 -0.57 -10.41 -2.00
N TYR A 124 -1.83 -10.21 -1.62
CA TYR A 124 -2.51 -10.97 -0.60
C TYR A 124 -3.62 -11.78 -1.27
N ILE A 125 -3.58 -13.09 -1.05
CA ILE A 125 -4.64 -14.01 -1.44
C ILE A 125 -5.28 -14.49 -0.15
N TYR A 126 -6.50 -14.02 0.13
CA TYR A 126 -7.20 -14.29 1.39
C TYR A 126 -8.41 -15.21 1.21
N ASP A 127 -8.81 -15.49 -0.03
CA ASP A 127 -9.84 -16.48 -0.39
C ASP A 127 -9.61 -16.95 -1.84
N ASN A 128 -10.24 -18.06 -2.25
CA ASN A 128 -10.25 -18.59 -3.62
C ASN A 128 -8.86 -18.72 -4.28
N GLU A 129 -7.89 -19.30 -3.56
CA GLU A 129 -6.48 -19.37 -3.96
C GLU A 129 -6.25 -19.88 -5.39
N GLU A 130 -6.99 -20.90 -5.82
CA GLU A 130 -6.86 -21.47 -7.16
C GLU A 130 -7.18 -20.49 -8.30
N ILE A 131 -8.04 -19.49 -8.05
CA ILE A 131 -8.37 -18.44 -9.02
C ILE A 131 -7.19 -17.46 -9.16
N TRP A 132 -6.47 -17.22 -8.06
CA TRP A 132 -5.51 -16.12 -7.95
C TRP A 132 -4.04 -16.54 -7.99
N LYS A 133 -3.76 -17.85 -8.00
CA LYS A 133 -2.40 -18.40 -7.94
C LYS A 133 -1.42 -17.88 -9.01
N SER A 134 -1.92 -17.42 -10.16
CA SER A 134 -1.10 -16.86 -11.24
C SER A 134 -0.73 -15.39 -11.05
N ILE A 135 -1.46 -14.64 -10.21
CA ILE A 135 -1.27 -13.20 -10.03
C ILE A 135 0.13 -12.87 -9.46
N PRO A 136 0.65 -13.57 -8.43
CA PRO A 136 2.03 -13.38 -7.96
C PRO A 136 3.08 -13.42 -9.07
N GLU A 137 3.07 -14.48 -9.90
CA GLU A 137 4.05 -14.67 -10.96
C GLU A 137 3.86 -13.66 -12.10
N ALA A 138 2.61 -13.36 -12.46
CA ALA A 138 2.30 -12.36 -13.48
C ALA A 138 2.80 -10.97 -13.07
N LEU A 139 2.59 -10.58 -11.81
CA LEU A 139 3.09 -9.32 -11.28
C LEU A 139 4.63 -9.29 -11.26
N ASP A 140 5.28 -10.33 -10.74
CA ASP A 140 6.75 -10.42 -10.70
C ASP A 140 7.36 -10.30 -12.10
N GLY A 141 6.78 -10.99 -13.08
CA GLY A 141 7.19 -10.92 -14.48
C GLY A 141 7.05 -9.51 -15.06
N LEU A 142 5.92 -8.83 -14.80
CA LEU A 142 5.69 -7.45 -15.25
C LEU A 142 6.68 -6.47 -14.61
N LEU A 143 6.96 -6.61 -13.31
CA LEU A 143 7.90 -5.76 -12.59
C LEU A 143 9.33 -5.97 -13.12
N LYS A 144 9.79 -7.22 -13.24
CA LYS A 144 11.14 -7.55 -13.75
C LYS A 144 11.33 -7.21 -15.22
N LEU A 145 10.27 -7.28 -16.03
CA LEU A 145 10.33 -6.83 -17.44
C LEU A 145 10.61 -5.33 -17.53
N ASN A 146 10.03 -4.53 -16.62
CA ASN A 146 10.16 -3.08 -16.64
C ASN A 146 11.38 -2.56 -15.87
N TRP A 147 11.80 -3.28 -14.82
CA TRP A 147 12.87 -2.89 -13.89
C TRP A 147 13.70 -4.12 -13.45
N PRO A 148 14.42 -4.79 -14.37
CA PRO A 148 15.04 -6.10 -14.12
C PRO A 148 16.07 -6.12 -12.99
N SER A 149 16.74 -4.98 -12.73
CA SER A 149 17.75 -4.84 -11.68
C SER A 149 17.26 -4.12 -10.43
N ALA A 150 16.03 -3.60 -10.43
CA ALA A 150 15.48 -2.81 -9.32
C ALA A 150 14.40 -3.56 -8.53
N VAL A 151 14.00 -4.76 -8.96
CA VAL A 151 13.05 -5.62 -8.25
C VAL A 151 13.81 -6.62 -7.38
N ASN A 152 13.56 -6.59 -6.08
CA ASN A 152 14.13 -7.51 -5.11
C ASN A 152 13.02 -8.28 -4.37
N THR A 153 12.94 -9.58 -4.60
CA THR A 153 12.01 -10.52 -3.95
C THR A 153 12.63 -11.21 -2.73
N ASN A 154 13.93 -11.05 -2.50
CA ASN A 154 14.57 -11.55 -1.30
C ASN A 154 14.17 -10.61 -0.16
N HIS A 155 13.31 -11.08 0.74
CA HIS A 155 12.83 -10.34 1.93
C HIS A 155 13.95 -9.95 2.93
N SER A 156 15.22 -10.16 2.58
CA SER A 156 16.35 -9.49 3.20
C SER A 156 16.19 -7.98 3.00
N TYR A 157 16.14 -7.23 4.08
CA TYR A 157 16.19 -5.76 4.09
C TYR A 157 17.57 -5.22 3.62
N GLU A 158 18.15 -5.80 2.58
CA GLU A 158 19.17 -5.15 1.77
C GLU A 158 18.46 -4.30 0.72
N SER A 159 17.66 -3.33 1.19
CA SER A 159 17.47 -2.10 0.42
C SER A 159 18.84 -1.44 0.39
N SER A 160 19.70 -1.83 -0.55
CA SER A 160 20.93 -1.12 -0.82
C SER A 160 20.54 0.26 -1.33
N LEU A 161 20.40 1.19 -0.39
CA LEU A 161 20.15 2.60 -0.62
C LEU A 161 21.19 3.13 -1.58
N LYS A 162 20.85 3.18 -2.87
CA LYS A 162 21.54 4.06 -3.80
C LYS A 162 20.64 5.15 -4.34
N ASN A 163 19.31 4.95 -4.40
CA ASN A 163 18.48 5.88 -5.18
C ASN A 163 17.08 6.19 -4.61
N SER A 164 16.35 5.29 -3.93
CA SER A 164 14.97 5.58 -3.45
C SER A 164 14.83 6.50 -2.21
N LEU A 165 15.87 7.27 -1.87
CA LEU A 165 15.92 8.26 -0.78
C LEU A 165 16.23 9.69 -1.25
N LEU A 166 16.31 9.95 -2.55
CA LEU A 166 16.51 11.30 -3.08
C LEU A 166 15.19 11.89 -3.60
#